data_AF-A0A087MHU9-F1
#
_entry.id   AF-A0A087MHU9-F1
#
_cell.length_a   1.000
_cell.length_b   1.000
_cell.length_c   1.000
_cell.angle_alpha   90.00
_cell.angle_beta   90.00
_cell.angle_gamma   90.00
#
_symmetry.space_group_name_H-M   'P 1'
#
loop_
_entity.id
_entity.type
_entity.pdbx_description
1 polymer ?
#
loop_
_entity_poly.entity_id
_entity_poly.type
_entity_poly.pdbx_seq_one_letter_code
_entity_poly.pdbx_strand_id
1 'polypeptide(L)'
;MSDADPGAGDGAGKLGDDAQAVLGAARGTASAYLGTLQALHRLFLAEFGLARDALVQAMVLLMLATVMVATTWGLLTALLVAGVRAAGASWPLAIAVPLLLSLLIGGLAAWRARALMRHLDFEATRRQVRLGLKGLPSELPASDDEAAP
;
A
#
# COMPACT_ATOMS: atom_id res chain seq x y z
N MET A 1 -75.07 -21.48 -2.49
CA MET A 1 -74.00 -20.64 -1.90
C MET A 1 -72.99 -21.58 -1.26
N SER A 2 -71.89 -21.86 -1.95
CA SER A 2 -70.62 -22.28 -1.32
C SER A 2 -69.54 -22.14 -2.40
N ASP A 3 -69.06 -20.91 -2.56
CA ASP A 3 -67.81 -20.62 -3.27
C ASP A 3 -66.66 -20.78 -2.26
N ALA A 4 -65.66 -21.60 -2.58
CA ALA A 4 -64.34 -21.61 -1.96
C ALA A 4 -63.33 -22.26 -2.93
N ASP A 5 -62.95 -21.46 -3.92
CA ASP A 5 -61.68 -21.33 -4.64
C ASP A 5 -60.76 -22.57 -4.85
N PRO A 6 -60.67 -23.12 -6.09
CA PRO A 6 -59.70 -24.16 -6.46
C PRO A 6 -58.27 -23.64 -6.76
N GLY A 7 -57.97 -22.35 -6.54
CA GLY A 7 -56.68 -21.74 -6.93
C GLY A 7 -55.54 -21.76 -5.90
N ALA A 8 -55.80 -22.13 -4.64
CA ALA A 8 -54.85 -21.88 -3.54
C ALA A 8 -53.63 -22.84 -3.50
N GLY A 9 -53.69 -24.00 -4.17
CA GLY A 9 -52.63 -25.02 -4.14
C GLY A 9 -51.63 -24.96 -5.31
N ASP A 10 -52.05 -24.47 -6.47
CA ASP A 10 -51.24 -24.48 -7.71
C ASP A 10 -50.22 -23.33 -7.76
N GLY A 11 -50.55 -22.19 -7.15
CA GLY A 11 -49.65 -21.03 -7.08
C GLY A 11 -48.45 -21.22 -6.15
N ALA A 12 -48.60 -21.97 -5.05
CA ALA A 12 -47.56 -22.14 -4.04
C ALA A 12 -46.39 -23.03 -4.52
N GLY A 13 -46.64 -24.04 -5.36
CA GLY A 13 -45.60 -24.87 -5.97
C GLY A 13 -44.78 -24.12 -7.02
N LYS A 14 -45.46 -23.35 -7.88
CA LYS A 14 -44.82 -22.57 -8.95
C LYS A 14 -43.91 -21.45 -8.42
N LEU A 15 -44.32 -20.78 -7.34
CA LEU A 15 -43.50 -19.78 -6.64
C LEU A 15 -42.24 -20.38 -6.00
N GLY A 16 -42.32 -21.63 -5.50
CA GLY A 16 -41.18 -22.35 -4.95
C GLY A 16 -40.15 -22.73 -6.03
N ASP A 17 -40.63 -23.21 -7.18
CA ASP A 17 -39.79 -23.57 -8.33
C ASP A 17 -39.08 -22.34 -8.93
N ASP A 18 -39.79 -21.22 -9.08
CA ASP A 18 -39.21 -19.95 -9.53
C ASP A 18 -38.16 -19.41 -8.54
N ALA A 19 -38.41 -19.51 -7.23
CA ALA A 19 -37.45 -19.13 -6.20
C ALA A 19 -36.19 -20.01 -6.23
N GLN A 20 -36.34 -21.31 -6.47
CA GLN A 20 -35.23 -22.25 -6.57
C GLN A 20 -34.41 -22.03 -7.85
N ALA A 21 -35.07 -21.68 -8.96
CA ALA A 21 -34.42 -21.28 -10.20
C ALA A 21 -33.61 -19.97 -10.04
N VAL A 22 -34.18 -18.96 -9.39
CA VAL A 22 -33.48 -17.69 -9.08
C VAL A 22 -32.30 -17.93 -8.13
N LEU A 23 -32.46 -18.77 -7.10
CA LEU A 23 -31.36 -19.12 -6.20
C LEU A 23 -30.23 -19.89 -6.93
N GLY A 24 -30.58 -20.77 -7.86
CA GLY A 24 -29.63 -21.47 -8.72
C GLY A 24 -28.85 -20.53 -9.63
N ALA A 25 -29.56 -19.60 -10.29
CA ALA A 25 -28.94 -18.56 -11.12
C ALA A 25 -28.06 -17.60 -10.29
N ALA A 26 -28.49 -17.25 -9.08
CA ALA A 26 -27.71 -16.43 -8.15
C ALA A 26 -26.43 -17.16 -7.69
N ARG A 27 -26.50 -18.46 -7.38
CA ARG A 27 -25.34 -19.29 -7.03
C ARG A 27 -24.36 -19.43 -8.20
N GLY A 28 -24.87 -19.64 -9.42
CA GLY A 28 -24.04 -19.69 -10.63
C GLY A 28 -23.36 -18.36 -10.95
N THR A 29 -24.05 -17.25 -10.70
CA THR A 29 -23.49 -15.90 -10.84
C THR A 29 -22.42 -15.63 -9.77
N ALA A 30 -22.69 -16.01 -8.52
CA ALA A 30 -21.74 -15.88 -7.42
C ALA A 30 -20.46 -16.70 -7.65
N SER A 31 -20.59 -17.94 -8.14
CA SER A 31 -19.42 -18.78 -8.46
C SER A 31 -18.60 -18.21 -9.62
N ALA A 32 -19.25 -17.61 -10.63
CA ALA A 32 -18.57 -16.91 -11.71
C ALA A 32 -17.78 -15.69 -11.18
N TYR A 33 -18.37 -14.87 -10.31
CA TYR A 33 -17.67 -13.75 -9.68
C TYR A 33 -16.48 -14.21 -8.81
N LEU A 34 -16.64 -15.28 -8.03
CA LEU A 34 -15.54 -15.86 -7.26
C LEU A 34 -14.38 -16.33 -8.16
N GLY A 35 -14.70 -16.94 -9.30
CA GLY A 35 -13.71 -17.32 -10.32
C GLY A 35 -12.94 -16.11 -10.86
N THR A 36 -13.64 -15.01 -11.20
CA THR A 36 -12.98 -13.77 -11.67
C THR A 36 -12.09 -13.12 -10.61
N LEU A 37 -12.53 -13.09 -9.36
CA LEU A 37 -11.72 -12.58 -8.24
C LEU A 37 -10.47 -13.45 -8.02
N GLN A 38 -10.59 -14.76 -8.12
CA GLN A 38 -9.45 -15.66 -7.97
C GLN A 38 -8.43 -15.48 -9.10
N ALA A 39 -8.89 -15.26 -10.33
CA ALA A 39 -8.01 -14.94 -11.46
C ALA A 39 -7.29 -13.60 -11.28
N LEU A 40 -8.00 -12.55 -10.87
CA LEU A 40 -7.42 -11.24 -10.54
C LEU A 40 -6.41 -11.33 -9.40
N HIS A 41 -6.70 -12.10 -8.36
CA HIS A 41 -5.77 -12.31 -7.24
C HIS A 41 -4.48 -13.01 -7.68
N ARG A 42 -4.57 -14.03 -8.55
CA ARG A 42 -3.39 -14.71 -9.11
C ARG A 42 -2.55 -13.79 -9.98
N LEU A 43 -3.18 -12.96 -10.81
CA LEU A 43 -2.49 -11.95 -11.61
C LEU A 43 -1.79 -10.93 -10.71
N PHE A 44 -2.49 -10.42 -9.69
CA PHE A 44 -1.92 -9.47 -8.71
C PHE A 44 -0.70 -10.06 -7.99
N LEU A 45 -0.76 -11.32 -7.56
CA LEU A 45 0.38 -12.01 -6.94
C LEU A 45 1.56 -12.16 -7.91
N ALA A 46 1.29 -12.42 -9.18
CA ALA A 46 2.33 -12.51 -10.21
C ALA A 46 3.01 -11.14 -10.44
N GLU A 47 2.22 -10.06 -10.57
CA GLU A 47 2.72 -8.69 -10.69
C GLU A 47 3.52 -8.25 -9.46
N PHE A 48 3.05 -8.61 -8.26
CA PHE A 48 3.75 -8.34 -7.01
C PHE A 48 5.11 -9.05 -6.94
N GLY A 49 5.21 -10.27 -7.48
CA GLY A 49 6.45 -11.01 -7.59
C GLY A 49 7.50 -10.28 -8.44
N LEU A 50 7.10 -9.82 -9.63
CA LEU A 50 7.96 -9.00 -10.50
C LEU A 50 8.34 -7.68 -9.82
N ALA A 51 7.37 -6.99 -9.23
CA ALA A 51 7.59 -5.69 -8.59
C ALA A 51 8.55 -5.80 -7.41
N ARG A 52 8.47 -6.87 -6.61
CA ARG A 52 9.36 -7.09 -5.46
C ARG A 52 10.82 -7.22 -5.88
N ASP A 53 11.09 -8.01 -6.91
CA ASP A 53 12.47 -8.23 -7.39
C ASP A 53 13.07 -6.92 -7.93
N ALA A 54 12.32 -6.24 -8.80
CA ALA A 54 12.71 -4.94 -9.33
C ALA A 54 12.87 -3.87 -8.22
N LEU A 55 12.03 -3.88 -7.19
CA LEU A 55 12.09 -2.94 -6.07
C LEU A 55 13.39 -3.12 -5.26
N VAL A 56 13.80 -4.36 -4.98
CA VAL A 56 15.04 -4.61 -4.25
C VAL A 56 16.25 -4.12 -5.05
N GLN A 57 16.29 -4.44 -6.35
CA GLN A 57 17.36 -3.96 -7.22
C GLN A 57 17.37 -2.42 -7.33
N ALA A 58 16.19 -1.79 -7.44
CA ALA A 58 16.05 -0.35 -7.46
C ALA A 58 16.54 0.29 -6.15
N MET A 59 16.28 -0.32 -4.99
CA MET A 59 16.80 0.18 -3.70
C MET A 59 18.32 0.12 -3.62
N VAL A 60 18.95 -0.96 -4.11
CA VAL A 60 20.41 -1.07 -4.17
C VAL A 60 21.00 0.03 -5.07
N LEU A 61 20.43 0.22 -6.26
CA LEU A 61 20.86 1.28 -7.18
C LEU A 61 20.62 2.68 -6.60
N LEU A 62 19.51 2.89 -5.90
CA LEU A 62 19.20 4.16 -5.24
C LEU A 62 20.20 4.47 -4.12
N MET A 63 20.60 3.45 -3.35
CA MET A 63 21.64 3.60 -2.32
C MET A 63 22.98 3.98 -2.94
N LEU A 64 23.39 3.28 -4.01
CA LEU A 64 24.61 3.60 -4.74
C LEU A 64 24.56 5.02 -5.33
N ALA A 65 23.45 5.39 -5.98
CA ALA A 65 23.24 6.72 -6.53
C ALA A 65 23.32 7.79 -5.43
N THR A 66 22.77 7.52 -4.24
CA THR A 66 22.84 8.44 -3.10
C THR A 66 24.29 8.67 -2.64
N VAL A 67 25.10 7.61 -2.56
CA VAL A 67 26.54 7.73 -2.21
C VAL A 67 27.31 8.50 -3.29
N MET A 68 27.02 8.25 -4.57
CA MET A 68 27.64 9.00 -5.66
C MET A 68 27.26 10.47 -5.64
N VAL A 69 25.97 10.79 -5.45
CA VAL A 69 25.51 12.18 -5.31
C VAL A 69 26.16 12.87 -4.12
N ALA A 70 26.30 12.20 -2.98
CA ALA A 70 26.99 12.74 -1.81
C ALA A 70 28.49 13.03 -2.11
N THR A 71 29.17 12.10 -2.79
CA THR A 71 30.56 12.28 -3.22
C THR A 71 30.70 13.45 -4.19
N THR A 72 29.85 13.51 -5.22
CA THR A 72 29.80 14.59 -6.20
C THR A 72 29.54 15.93 -5.52
N TRP A 73 28.67 15.99 -4.50
CA TRP A 73 28.44 17.21 -3.73
C TRP A 73 29.69 17.70 -3.01
N GLY A 74 30.44 16.80 -2.37
CA GLY A 74 31.74 17.12 -1.76
C GLY A 74 32.74 17.67 -2.77
N LEU A 75 32.87 17.04 -3.94
CA LEU A 75 33.74 17.53 -5.02
C LEU A 75 33.25 18.87 -5.58
N LEU A 76 31.95 19.07 -5.70
CA LEU A 76 31.35 20.32 -6.17
C LEU A 76 31.64 21.48 -5.20
N THR A 77 31.50 21.25 -3.90
CA THR A 77 31.83 22.26 -2.88
C THR A 77 33.33 22.59 -2.88
N ALA A 78 34.20 21.59 -2.99
CA ALA A 78 35.65 21.80 -3.13
C ALA A 78 35.99 22.59 -4.40
N LEU A 79 35.36 22.26 -5.55
CA LEU A 79 35.53 22.98 -6.80
C LEU A 79 35.05 24.43 -6.70
N LEU A 80 33.95 24.67 -6.00
CA LEU A 80 33.42 26.01 -5.77
C LEU A 80 34.38 26.84 -4.91
N VAL A 81 34.92 26.27 -3.83
CA VAL A 81 35.96 26.91 -3.01
C VAL A 81 37.18 27.24 -3.87
N ALA A 82 37.67 26.28 -4.65
CA ALA A 82 38.83 26.48 -5.53
C ALA A 82 38.59 27.59 -6.56
N GLY A 83 37.39 27.64 -7.16
CA GLY A 83 37.00 28.69 -8.11
C GLY A 83 36.94 30.08 -7.46
N VAL A 84 36.32 30.19 -6.28
CA VAL A 84 36.28 31.47 -5.54
C VAL A 84 37.68 31.90 -5.10
N ARG A 85 38.55 30.96 -4.71
CA ARG A 85 39.97 31.22 -4.40
C ARG A 85 40.74 31.70 -5.62
N ALA A 86 40.51 31.10 -6.80
CA ALA A 86 41.15 31.49 -8.06
C ALA A 86 40.78 32.93 -8.49
N ALA A 87 39.59 33.41 -8.09
CA ALA A 87 39.17 34.81 -8.29
C ALA A 87 39.82 35.80 -7.31
N GLY A 88 40.78 35.37 -6.48
CA GLY A 88 41.51 36.22 -5.53
C GLY A 88 40.79 36.43 -4.19
N ALA A 89 39.69 35.73 -3.93
CA ALA A 89 38.97 35.87 -2.67
C ALA A 89 39.75 35.33 -1.47
N SER A 90 39.48 35.93 -0.31
CA SER A 90 40.03 35.50 0.98
C SER A 90 39.49 34.11 1.37
N TRP A 91 40.31 33.34 2.08
CA TRP A 91 39.94 32.02 2.63
C TRP A 91 38.58 31.98 3.35
N PRO A 92 38.25 32.91 4.28
CA PRO A 92 36.96 32.87 4.95
C PRO A 92 35.79 33.08 3.99
N LEU A 93 35.93 33.96 2.99
CA LEU A 93 34.87 34.20 2.01
C LEU A 93 34.64 32.97 1.12
N ALA A 94 35.73 32.32 0.70
CA ALA A 94 35.67 31.13 -0.16
C ALA A 94 34.97 29.94 0.51
N ILE A 95 35.05 29.83 1.85
CA ILE A 95 34.36 28.80 2.64
C ILE A 95 32.94 29.24 3.02
N ALA A 96 32.73 30.52 3.31
CA ALA A 96 31.43 31.04 3.72
C ALA A 96 30.36 30.86 2.62
N VAL A 97 30.71 31.03 1.36
CA VAL A 97 29.79 30.87 0.22
C VAL A 97 29.18 29.45 0.15
N PRO A 98 29.97 28.37 0.03
CA PRO A 98 29.44 27.00 0.00
C PRO A 98 28.77 26.59 1.33
N LEU A 99 29.21 27.14 2.46
CA LEU A 99 28.56 26.91 3.75
C LEU A 99 27.12 27.44 3.74
N LEU A 100 26.92 28.70 3.33
CA LEU A 100 25.59 29.31 3.24
C LEU A 100 24.70 28.55 2.24
N LEU A 101 25.25 28.19 1.08
CA LEU A 101 24.53 27.41 0.08
C LEU A 101 24.05 26.06 0.64
N SER A 102 24.94 25.35 1.34
CA SER A 102 24.60 24.06 1.95
C SER A 102 23.55 24.20 3.06
N LEU A 103 23.62 25.28 3.84
CA LEU A 103 22.65 25.57 4.89
C LEU A 103 21.25 25.87 4.32
N LEU A 104 21.19 26.64 3.23
CA LEU A 104 19.93 26.95 2.53
C LEU A 104 19.28 25.69 1.95
N ILE A 105 20.06 24.88 1.23
CA ILE A 105 19.57 23.64 0.62
C ILE A 105 19.13 22.65 1.71
N GLY A 106 19.94 22.47 2.76
CA GLY A 106 19.62 21.59 3.89
C GLY A 106 18.38 22.06 4.65
N GLY A 107 18.23 23.37 4.88
CA GLY A 107 17.05 23.96 5.51
C GLY A 107 15.78 23.74 4.68
N LEU A 108 15.86 23.97 3.36
CA LEU A 108 14.74 23.74 2.46
C LEU A 108 14.35 22.26 2.39
N ALA A 109 15.34 21.36 2.33
CA ALA A 109 15.10 19.92 2.34
C ALA A 109 14.44 19.46 3.65
N ALA A 110 14.91 19.95 4.80
CA ALA A 110 14.31 19.66 6.10
C ALA A 110 12.87 20.18 6.20
N TRP A 111 12.61 21.39 5.68
CA TRP A 111 11.25 21.95 5.63
C TRP A 111 10.31 21.10 4.75
N ARG A 112 10.77 20.72 3.55
CA ARG A 112 10.04 19.82 2.65
C ARG A 112 9.79 18.45 3.27
N ALA A 113 10.79 17.88 3.93
CA ALA A 113 10.67 16.58 4.61
C ALA A 113 9.60 16.63 5.71
N ARG A 114 9.59 17.69 6.54
CA ARG A 114 8.55 17.89 7.56
C ARG A 114 7.15 18.00 6.95
N ALA A 115 7.02 18.73 5.83
CA ALA A 115 5.74 18.85 5.13
C ALA A 115 5.26 17.50 4.54
N LEU A 116 6.18 16.67 4.04
CA LEU A 116 5.86 15.34 3.53
C LEU A 116 5.50 14.35 4.65
N MET A 117 6.18 14.41 5.79
CA MET A 117 5.89 13.55 6.95
C MET A 117 4.45 13.67 7.45
N ARG A 118 3.81 14.82 7.28
CA ARG A 118 2.38 15.01 7.61
C ARG A 118 1.45 14.04 6.87
N HIS A 119 1.86 13.48 5.73
CA HIS A 119 1.06 12.52 4.97
C HIS A 119 1.37 11.06 5.35
N LEU A 120 2.40 10.82 6.17
CA LEU A 120 2.82 9.48 6.61
C LEU A 120 2.07 8.99 7.85
N ASP A 121 1.21 9.80 8.46
CA ASP A 121 0.50 9.41 9.70
C ASP A 121 -0.46 8.24 9.48
N PHE A 122 -0.82 7.93 8.22
CA PHE A 122 -1.71 6.84 7.79
C PHE A 122 -2.92 6.68 8.72
N GLU A 123 -3.47 7.79 9.20
CA GLU A 123 -4.50 7.78 10.24
C GLU A 123 -5.75 7.03 9.77
N ALA A 124 -6.08 7.15 8.48
CA ALA A 124 -7.14 6.38 7.83
C ALA A 124 -6.88 4.87 7.87
N THR A 125 -5.67 4.43 7.52
CA THR A 125 -5.28 3.01 7.54
C THR A 125 -5.26 2.48 8.98
N ARG A 126 -4.73 3.25 9.93
CA ARG A 126 -4.70 2.89 11.35
C ARG A 126 -6.13 2.71 11.90
N ARG A 127 -7.04 3.63 11.54
CA ARG A 127 -8.46 3.54 11.87
C ARG A 127 -9.15 2.36 11.18
N GLN A 128 -8.85 2.10 9.92
CA GLN A 128 -9.41 0.96 9.16
C GLN A 128 -8.94 -0.39 9.72
N VAL A 129 -7.66 -0.55 10.05
CA VAL A 129 -7.13 -1.76 10.68
C VAL A 129 -7.79 -2.00 12.04
N ARG A 130 -7.95 -0.95 12.86
CA ARG A 130 -8.62 -1.06 14.17
C ARG A 130 -10.10 -1.46 14.06
N LEU A 131 -10.78 -1.07 12.99
CA LEU A 131 -12.18 -1.45 12.73
C LEU A 131 -12.28 -2.85 12.11
N GLY A 132 -11.37 -3.21 11.19
CA GLY A 132 -11.34 -4.53 10.55
C GLY A 132 -10.99 -5.66 11.52
N LEU A 133 -10.09 -5.44 12.48
CA LEU A 133 -9.74 -6.42 13.53
C LEU A 133 -10.90 -6.71 14.50
N LYS A 134 -11.90 -5.83 14.63
CA LYS A 134 -13.09 -6.07 15.48
C LYS A 134 -14.10 -7.04 14.88
N GLY A 135 -13.98 -7.40 13.60
CA GLY A 135 -14.87 -8.33 12.91
C GLY A 135 -14.40 -9.78 12.88
N LEU A 136 -13.21 -10.09 13.43
CA LEU A 136 -12.71 -11.46 13.51
C LEU A 136 -13.24 -12.12 14.79
N PRO A 137 -14.00 -13.23 14.71
CA PRO A 137 -14.31 -14.04 15.88
C PRO A 137 -12.98 -14.52 16.48
N SER A 138 -12.73 -14.13 17.74
CA SER A 138 -11.61 -14.63 18.53
C SER A 138 -11.88 -16.07 18.95
N GLU A 139 -11.86 -16.99 17.99
CA GLU A 139 -11.90 -18.42 18.22
C GLU A 139 -10.49 -18.96 17.96
N LEU A 140 -9.62 -18.74 18.94
CA LEU A 140 -8.46 -19.62 19.12
C LEU A 140 -9.03 -20.94 19.65
N PRO A 141 -8.87 -22.08 18.96
CA PRO A 141 -9.27 -23.37 19.51
C PRO A 141 -8.53 -23.54 20.84
N ALA A 142 -9.30 -23.75 21.90
CA ALA A 142 -8.76 -24.19 23.18
C ALA A 142 -7.86 -25.40 22.87
N SER A 143 -6.59 -25.30 23.25
CA SER A 143 -5.73 -26.46 23.29
C SER A 143 -6.33 -27.42 24.31
N ASP A 144 -7.02 -28.45 23.82
CA ASP A 144 -7.45 -29.60 24.61
C ASP A 144 -6.19 -30.30 25.12
N ASP A 145 -5.77 -29.89 26.32
CA ASP A 145 -4.80 -30.57 27.13
C ASP A 145 -5.56 -31.63 27.95
N GLU A 146 -5.96 -32.75 27.33
CA GLU A 146 -6.37 -33.94 28.09
C GLU A 146 -6.24 -35.27 27.31
N ALA A 147 -5.74 -36.28 28.04
CA ALA A 147 -5.70 -37.72 27.77
C ALA A 147 -4.49 -38.28 26.98
N ALA A 148 -3.37 -38.46 27.68
CA ALA A 148 -2.48 -39.62 27.45
C ALA A 148 -2.90 -40.78 28.38
N PRO A 149 -2.88 -42.04 27.90
CA PRO A 149 -3.47 -43.21 28.57
C PRO A 149 -2.74 -43.68 29.83
#